data_AF-A0AA41XP83-F1
#
_entry.id   AF-A0AA41XP83-F1
#
_cell.length_a   1.000
_cell.length_b   1.000
_cell.length_c   1.000
_cell.angle_alpha   90.00
_cell.angle_beta   90.00
_cell.angle_gamma   90.00
#
_symmetry.space_group_name_H-M   'P 1'
#
loop_
_entity.id
_entity.type
_entity.pdbx_description
1 polymer ?
#
loop_
_entity_poly.entity_id
_entity_poly.type
_entity_poly.pdbx_seq_one_letter_code
_entity_poly.pdbx_strand_id
1 'polypeptide(L)'
;MLTELRIESLGAISVATAEFGRGLTVLTGETGAGKTMVVTGLHLLGGARADATRVRSGAERAIVEGRFTTSDLDDLAAAHLDEMLDASGAERDEDGSVITLRSVSRDGPSRAYLGGRSVPAKSLSGFTTELLTLHGQNDQLRLMRPEEQRGALDRFADAASALERYRKLRDAWLTARRDLADRRDRARELAQEADRLKFALDEIDAVDPRPGEDDALVADILRLSELDTLREAAATARAALSADDPDAFGTTATDGLGRARAALESADDATLRALAAQIGEALTVVADAAHELGGFLDELPVDASALESKLARQAQLRMLTRKYAADIDGVLRWARESRERLAQLDVSEEGLAALERRVDELARELGGAAVDLGKTRRKAAKRLAKEVTAELSALAMADAEFTVDVATDIVPGAAGPGDPAILRLPSGELVRAGADGVDQVEFGFAAHRGMTVLPLAKSASGGELSRVMLALEVVLAASRRISVGTTMVFDEIDAGVGGRAAVQIGRRLARLARTHQVIVVTHLPQVAAYADVHLVVHGTGPNGASGVRRVSDDDRVAELARMLAGLGESDSGRAHARELLDAAQADQI
;
A
#
# COMPACT_ATOMS: atom_id res chain seq x y z
N MET A 1 24.26 -23.96 -3.96
CA MET A 1 23.92 -25.39 -4.20
C MET A 1 23.68 -26.15 -2.90
N LEU A 2 22.85 -27.20 -2.96
CA LEU A 2 22.64 -28.18 -1.89
C LEU A 2 23.76 -29.22 -1.92
N THR A 3 24.37 -29.53 -0.79
CA THR A 3 25.49 -30.49 -0.69
C THR A 3 25.11 -31.77 0.03
N GLU A 4 24.21 -31.66 1.01
CA GLU A 4 23.72 -32.80 1.78
C GLU A 4 22.25 -32.59 2.15
N LEU A 5 21.46 -33.65 2.09
CA LEU A 5 20.11 -33.73 2.64
C LEU A 5 20.04 -34.92 3.60
N ARG A 6 19.63 -34.65 4.83
CA ARG A 6 19.36 -35.67 5.84
C ARG A 6 17.88 -35.65 6.21
N ILE A 7 17.25 -36.81 6.15
CA ILE A 7 15.83 -37.01 6.48
C ILE A 7 15.73 -38.04 7.59
N GLU A 8 14.98 -37.71 8.63
CA GLU A 8 14.68 -38.60 9.74
C GLU A 8 13.17 -38.69 9.98
N SER A 9 12.66 -39.91 10.07
CA SER A 9 11.28 -40.23 10.44
C SER A 9 10.19 -39.55 9.57
N LEU A 10 10.42 -39.41 8.27
CA LEU A 10 9.48 -38.84 7.30
C LEU A 10 8.87 -39.93 6.41
N GLY A 11 7.58 -40.20 6.57
CA GLY A 11 6.83 -41.21 5.83
C GLY A 11 7.46 -42.59 5.94
N ALA A 12 7.89 -43.15 4.80
CA ALA A 12 8.57 -44.45 4.72
C ALA A 12 10.06 -44.40 5.12
N ILE A 13 10.67 -43.21 5.24
CA ILE A 13 12.08 -43.04 5.56
C ILE A 13 12.27 -43.05 7.08
N SER A 14 13.21 -43.86 7.58
CA SER A 14 13.61 -43.83 9.00
C SER A 14 14.77 -42.87 9.17
N VAL A 15 15.86 -43.12 8.45
CA VAL A 15 16.99 -42.22 8.26
C VAL A 15 17.45 -42.36 6.81
N ALA A 16 17.65 -41.25 6.12
CA ALA A 16 18.31 -41.21 4.84
C ALA A 16 19.24 -40.00 4.78
N THR A 17 20.45 -40.23 4.28
CA THR A 17 21.41 -39.16 3.97
C THR A 17 21.73 -39.25 2.49
N ALA A 18 21.61 -38.13 1.78
CA ALA A 18 21.92 -38.01 0.37
C ALA A 18 22.94 -36.89 0.20
N GLU A 19 24.09 -37.24 -0.39
CA GLU A 19 25.13 -36.29 -0.77
C GLU A 19 24.92 -35.88 -2.24
N PHE A 20 24.97 -34.58 -2.50
CA PHE A 20 24.78 -34.00 -3.81
C PHE A 20 26.04 -33.27 -4.27
N GLY A 21 26.40 -33.48 -5.53
CA GLY A 21 27.45 -32.73 -6.20
C GLY A 21 26.89 -31.76 -7.23
N ARG A 22 27.76 -31.01 -7.90
CA ARG A 22 27.41 -30.29 -9.14
C ARG A 22 26.98 -31.28 -10.22
N GLY A 23 26.27 -30.78 -11.22
CA GLY A 23 25.81 -31.58 -12.34
C GLY A 23 24.41 -32.17 -12.13
N LEU A 24 24.11 -33.23 -12.89
CA LEU A 24 22.85 -33.94 -12.88
C LEU A 24 22.90 -35.10 -11.89
N THR A 25 22.17 -34.96 -10.78
CA THR A 25 21.89 -36.05 -9.85
C THR A 25 20.54 -36.67 -10.18
N VAL A 26 20.50 -37.98 -10.38
CA VAL A 26 19.26 -38.73 -10.58
C VAL A 26 18.98 -39.63 -9.38
N LEU A 27 17.72 -39.61 -8.91
CA LEU A 27 17.19 -40.47 -7.86
C LEU A 27 16.28 -41.55 -8.46
N THR A 28 16.72 -42.81 -8.41
CA THR A 28 15.94 -43.99 -8.84
C THR A 28 15.61 -44.88 -7.65
N GLY A 29 14.93 -46.01 -7.89
CA GLY A 29 14.57 -46.96 -6.83
C GLY A 29 13.26 -47.67 -7.09
N GLU A 30 13.05 -48.76 -6.34
CA GLU A 30 11.96 -49.71 -6.50
C GLU A 30 10.63 -49.21 -5.91
N THR A 31 10.66 -48.51 -4.77
CA THR A 31 9.44 -48.02 -4.12
C THR A 31 9.17 -46.56 -4.48
N GLY A 32 7.94 -46.26 -4.90
CA GLY A 32 7.48 -44.89 -5.11
C GLY A 32 7.55 -44.05 -3.83
N ALA A 33 7.20 -44.65 -2.69
CA ALA A 33 7.14 -43.98 -1.39
C ALA A 33 8.48 -43.37 -0.95
N GLY A 34 9.61 -44.06 -1.13
CA GLY A 34 10.92 -43.54 -0.72
C GLY A 34 11.36 -42.31 -1.53
N LYS A 35 11.19 -42.36 -2.85
CA LYS A 35 11.49 -41.24 -3.76
C LYS A 35 10.61 -40.01 -3.45
N THR A 36 9.31 -40.22 -3.28
CA THR A 36 8.37 -39.16 -2.92
C THR A 36 8.72 -38.53 -1.57
N MET A 37 9.25 -39.28 -0.60
CA MET A 37 9.66 -38.72 0.69
C MET A 37 10.94 -37.88 0.60
N VAL A 38 11.89 -38.23 -0.27
CA VAL A 38 13.06 -37.37 -0.54
C VAL A 38 12.63 -36.04 -1.15
N VAL A 39 11.76 -36.08 -2.16
CA VAL A 39 11.19 -34.88 -2.78
C VAL A 39 10.36 -34.08 -1.77
N THR A 40 9.57 -34.74 -0.93
CA THR A 40 8.83 -34.09 0.16
C THR A 40 9.76 -33.38 1.13
N GLY A 41 10.91 -33.99 1.46
CA GLY A 41 11.93 -33.36 2.30
C GLY A 41 12.45 -32.06 1.69
N LEU A 42 12.79 -32.08 0.39
CA LEU A 42 13.22 -30.88 -0.34
C LEU A 42 12.12 -29.79 -0.35
N HIS A 43 10.86 -30.17 -0.55
CA HIS A 43 9.73 -29.23 -0.44
C HIS A 43 9.57 -28.64 0.96
N LEU A 44 9.76 -29.44 2.01
CA LEU A 44 9.69 -28.95 3.40
C LEU A 44 10.81 -27.96 3.71
N LEU A 45 12.02 -28.18 3.19
CA LEU A 45 13.12 -27.20 3.29
C LEU A 45 12.81 -25.94 2.47
N GLY A 46 12.25 -26.09 1.26
CA GLY A 46 11.79 -24.99 0.41
C GLY A 46 10.60 -24.19 0.97
N GLY A 47 10.12 -24.50 2.18
CA GLY A 47 9.07 -23.73 2.85
C GLY A 47 7.64 -24.21 2.60
N ALA A 48 7.45 -25.39 1.99
CA ALA A 48 6.13 -25.97 1.83
C ALA A 48 5.43 -26.21 3.18
N ARG A 49 4.10 -26.26 3.15
CA ARG A 49 3.29 -26.49 4.35
C ARG A 49 3.65 -27.85 4.97
N ALA A 50 3.95 -27.82 6.26
CA ALA A 50 4.20 -29.03 7.03
C ALA A 50 2.90 -29.84 7.20
N ASP A 51 3.02 -31.16 7.07
CA ASP A 51 1.92 -32.11 7.20
C ASP A 51 2.30 -33.17 8.24
N ALA A 52 1.63 -33.12 9.39
CA ALA A 52 1.88 -34.04 10.51
C ALA A 52 1.53 -35.49 10.16
N THR A 53 0.66 -35.74 9.17
CA THR A 53 0.31 -37.10 8.73
C THR A 53 1.49 -37.80 8.04
N ARG A 54 2.48 -37.03 7.59
CA ARG A 54 3.73 -37.54 6.99
C ARG A 54 4.80 -37.88 8.02
N VAL A 55 4.57 -37.68 9.32
CA VAL A 55 5.47 -38.17 10.36
C VAL A 55 5.35 -39.70 10.43
N ARG A 56 6.49 -40.40 10.38
CA ARG A 56 6.55 -41.87 10.39
C ARG A 56 5.79 -42.43 11.58
N SER A 57 5.05 -43.52 11.37
CA SER A 57 4.35 -44.22 12.46
C SER A 57 5.33 -44.67 13.54
N GLY A 58 5.03 -44.35 14.80
CA GLY A 58 5.88 -44.63 15.96
C GLY A 58 6.95 -43.58 16.26
N ALA A 59 7.09 -42.53 15.45
CA ALA A 59 7.98 -41.40 15.72
C ALA A 59 7.20 -40.20 16.28
N GLU A 60 7.82 -39.44 17.18
CA GLU A 60 7.24 -38.20 17.73
C GLU A 60 7.34 -37.02 16.76
N ARG A 61 8.38 -37.01 15.92
CA ARG A 61 8.66 -35.93 14.96
C ARG A 61 9.42 -36.44 13.75
N ALA A 62 9.25 -35.73 12.62
CA ALA A 62 10.10 -35.82 11.45
C ALA A 62 11.10 -34.66 11.44
N ILE A 63 12.30 -34.90 10.91
CA ILE A 63 13.36 -33.90 10.76
C ILE A 63 13.87 -33.96 9.32
N VAL A 64 14.00 -32.80 8.70
CA VAL A 64 14.66 -32.64 7.41
C VAL A 64 15.71 -31.57 7.58
N GLU A 65 16.95 -31.91 7.28
CA GLU A 65 18.12 -31.04 7.37
C GLU A 65 18.79 -30.96 6.01
N GLY A 66 19.15 -29.75 5.58
CA GLY A 66 19.85 -29.50 4.34
C GLY A 66 21.05 -28.59 4.56
N ARG A 67 22.19 -28.95 3.97
CA ARG A 67 23.42 -28.15 3.98
C ARG A 67 23.62 -27.47 2.63
N PHE A 68 23.69 -26.15 2.63
CA PHE A 68 23.81 -25.33 1.43
C PHE A 68 25.16 -24.62 1.40
N THR A 69 25.81 -24.59 0.24
CA THR A 69 26.95 -23.70 -0.04
C THR A 69 26.55 -22.60 -1.01
N THR A 70 27.12 -21.42 -0.81
CA THR A 70 26.92 -20.22 -1.64
C THR A 70 28.11 -19.90 -2.53
N SER A 71 29.13 -20.77 -2.58
CA SER A 71 30.37 -20.56 -3.33
C SER A 71 30.19 -20.36 -4.84
N ASP A 72 29.07 -20.82 -5.36
CA ASP A 72 28.81 -20.89 -6.80
C ASP A 72 27.92 -19.75 -7.30
N LEU A 73 27.44 -18.91 -6.39
CA LEU A 73 26.61 -17.74 -6.68
C LEU A 73 27.47 -16.55 -7.08
N ASP A 74 26.85 -15.59 -7.75
CA ASP A 74 27.46 -14.27 -7.95
C ASP A 74 27.56 -13.47 -6.64
N ASP A 75 28.49 -12.52 -6.60
CA ASP A 75 28.81 -11.73 -5.39
C ASP A 75 27.59 -10.98 -4.84
N LEU A 76 26.67 -10.55 -5.71
CA LEU A 76 25.47 -9.81 -5.31
C LEU A 76 24.47 -10.72 -4.60
N ALA A 77 24.21 -11.91 -5.16
CA ALA A 77 23.35 -12.91 -4.55
C ALA A 77 23.94 -13.45 -3.25
N ALA A 78 25.26 -13.64 -3.19
CA ALA A 78 25.96 -14.03 -1.98
C ALA A 78 25.80 -12.98 -0.87
N ALA A 79 26.03 -11.70 -1.18
CA ALA A 79 25.85 -10.60 -0.23
C ALA A 79 24.40 -10.47 0.26
N HIS A 80 23.42 -10.64 -0.64
CA HIS A 80 22.00 -10.63 -0.26
C HIS A 80 21.67 -11.75 0.74
N LEU A 81 22.21 -12.96 0.53
CA LEU A 81 22.02 -14.07 1.46
C LEU A 81 22.69 -13.82 2.81
N ASP A 82 23.87 -13.18 2.82
CA ASP A 82 24.54 -12.79 4.07
C ASP A 82 23.70 -11.77 4.87
N GLU A 83 23.08 -10.78 4.21
CA GLU A 83 22.13 -9.87 4.87
C GLU A 83 20.93 -10.60 5.49
N MET A 84 20.42 -11.64 4.83
CA MET A 84 19.32 -12.46 5.35
C MET A 84 19.73 -13.29 6.57
N LEU A 85 20.97 -13.79 6.59
CA LEU A 85 21.54 -14.51 7.72
C LEU A 85 21.74 -13.57 8.92
N ASP A 86 22.33 -12.40 8.70
CA ASP A 86 22.55 -11.37 9.72
C ASP A 86 21.24 -10.90 10.35
N ALA A 87 20.22 -10.63 9.53
CA ALA A 87 18.89 -10.25 10.00
C ALA A 87 18.22 -11.33 10.86
N SER A 88 18.60 -12.59 10.68
CA SER A 88 18.10 -13.75 11.45
C SER A 88 19.02 -14.15 12.61
N GLY A 89 20.20 -13.51 12.74
CA GLY A 89 21.26 -13.90 13.68
C GLY A 89 21.84 -15.29 13.41
N ALA A 90 21.67 -15.80 12.18
CA ALA A 90 22.12 -17.12 11.76
C ALA A 90 23.60 -17.09 11.35
N GLU A 91 24.33 -18.15 11.67
CA GLU A 91 25.76 -18.24 11.40
C GLU A 91 26.06 -19.31 10.35
N ARG A 92 27.12 -19.09 9.58
CA ARG A 92 27.71 -20.11 8.70
C ARG A 92 28.52 -21.09 9.53
N ASP A 93 28.61 -22.32 9.05
CA ASP A 93 29.47 -23.35 9.63
C ASP A 93 30.95 -23.09 9.26
N GLU A 94 31.88 -23.84 9.87
CA GLU A 94 33.34 -23.67 9.67
C GLU A 94 33.77 -23.85 8.21
N ASP A 95 33.05 -24.67 7.45
CA ASP A 95 33.26 -24.90 6.02
C ASP A 95 32.58 -23.86 5.11
N GLY A 96 31.98 -22.82 5.70
CA GLY A 96 31.26 -21.76 5.01
C GLY A 96 29.84 -22.14 4.57
N SER A 97 29.40 -23.37 4.82
CA SER A 97 28.05 -23.83 4.51
C SER A 97 27.01 -23.27 5.48
N VAL A 98 25.74 -23.30 5.07
CA VAL A 98 24.60 -22.91 5.90
C VAL A 98 23.73 -24.15 6.12
N ILE A 99 23.51 -24.46 7.39
CA ILE A 99 22.63 -25.56 7.80
C ILE A 99 21.20 -25.03 7.93
N THR A 100 20.28 -25.69 7.25
CA THR A 100 18.84 -25.45 7.34
C THR A 100 18.16 -26.68 7.91
N LEU A 101 17.17 -26.50 8.78
CA LEU A 101 16.44 -27.61 9.36
C LEU A 101 14.96 -27.29 9.50
N ARG A 102 14.12 -28.24 9.10
CA ARG A 102 12.67 -28.23 9.32
C ARG A 102 12.30 -29.45 10.16
N SER A 103 11.68 -29.20 11.32
CA SER A 103 11.12 -30.25 12.16
C SER A 103 9.60 -30.17 12.16
N VAL A 104 8.93 -31.32 12.07
CA VAL A 104 7.48 -31.44 12.07
C VAL A 104 7.09 -32.42 13.17
N SER A 105 6.40 -31.94 14.20
CA SER A 105 5.85 -32.79 15.26
C SER A 105 4.59 -33.51 14.77
N ARG A 106 4.39 -34.73 15.28
CA ARG A 106 3.15 -35.49 15.05
C ARG A 106 1.92 -34.78 15.60
N ASP A 107 2.09 -33.97 16.64
CA ASP A 107 1.01 -33.20 17.27
C ASP A 107 0.69 -31.90 16.50
N GLY A 108 1.34 -31.65 15.36
CA GLY A 108 1.07 -30.52 14.47
C GLY A 108 2.08 -29.37 14.45
N PRO A 109 2.80 -29.00 15.53
CA PRO A 109 3.71 -27.86 15.45
C PRO A 109 4.93 -28.17 14.57
N SER A 110 5.29 -27.22 13.71
CA SER A 110 6.51 -27.27 12.91
C SER A 110 7.47 -26.15 13.31
N ARG A 111 8.76 -26.46 13.39
CA ARG A 111 9.85 -25.52 13.73
C ARG A 111 10.84 -25.43 12.57
N ALA A 112 11.35 -24.24 12.31
CA ALA A 112 12.41 -23.98 11.33
C ALA A 112 13.67 -23.49 12.03
N TYR A 113 14.82 -23.89 11.50
CA TYR A 113 16.12 -23.43 11.94
C TYR A 113 16.98 -23.07 10.73
N LEU A 114 17.77 -22.02 10.88
CA LEU A 114 18.69 -21.48 9.89
C LEU A 114 20.00 -21.13 10.60
N GLY A 115 21.13 -21.69 10.16
CA GLY A 115 22.45 -21.44 10.76
C GLY A 115 22.47 -21.65 12.27
N GLY A 116 21.85 -22.74 12.75
CA GLY A 116 21.76 -23.06 14.18
C GLY A 116 20.73 -22.25 15.00
N ARG A 117 20.10 -21.22 14.44
CA ARG A 117 19.07 -20.41 15.12
C ARG A 117 17.65 -20.86 14.79
N SER A 118 16.75 -20.81 15.77
CA SER A 118 15.31 -20.96 15.52
C SER A 118 14.76 -19.72 14.83
N VAL A 119 14.11 -19.90 13.68
CA VAL A 119 13.56 -18.81 12.86
C VAL A 119 12.10 -19.05 12.47
N PRO A 120 11.34 -18.01 12.11
CA PRO A 120 10.04 -18.18 11.46
C PRO A 120 10.16 -19.01 10.18
N ALA A 121 9.13 -19.80 9.87
CA ALA A 121 9.09 -20.59 8.63
C ALA A 121 9.33 -19.75 7.37
N LYS A 122 8.86 -18.50 7.38
CA LYS A 122 9.00 -17.55 6.28
C LYS A 122 10.47 -17.11 6.06
N SER A 123 11.26 -17.00 7.12
CA SER A 123 12.68 -16.65 7.02
C SER A 123 13.47 -17.79 6.39
N LEU A 124 13.22 -19.03 6.84
CA LEU A 124 13.80 -20.22 6.22
C LEU A 124 13.42 -20.32 4.75
N SER A 125 12.12 -20.19 4.43
CA SER A 125 11.65 -20.28 3.05
C SER A 125 12.25 -19.18 2.18
N GLY A 126 12.37 -17.95 2.69
CA GLY A 126 13.01 -16.85 1.98
C GLY A 126 14.45 -17.20 1.59
N PHE A 127 15.25 -17.67 2.54
CA PHE A 127 16.64 -18.05 2.30
C PHE A 127 16.74 -19.22 1.31
N THR A 128 15.96 -20.29 1.50
CA THR A 128 16.05 -21.48 0.64
C THR A 128 15.54 -21.21 -0.78
N THR A 129 14.58 -20.30 -0.97
CA THR A 129 13.98 -20.00 -2.29
C THR A 129 14.97 -19.36 -3.27
N GLU A 130 16.01 -18.70 -2.74
CA GLU A 130 17.12 -18.15 -3.53
C GLU A 130 18.13 -19.23 -3.98
N LEU A 131 18.14 -20.39 -3.30
CA LEU A 131 19.12 -21.46 -3.52
C LEU A 131 18.52 -22.73 -4.14
N LEU A 132 17.24 -22.97 -3.92
CA LEU A 132 16.52 -24.17 -4.26
C LEU A 132 15.23 -23.82 -4.99
N THR A 133 15.13 -24.23 -6.25
CA THR A 133 13.92 -24.16 -7.06
C THR A 133 13.37 -25.57 -7.25
N LEU A 134 12.09 -25.79 -6.94
CA LEU A 134 11.46 -27.09 -7.09
C LEU A 134 10.47 -27.01 -8.27
N HIS A 135 10.41 -28.07 -9.07
CA HIS A 135 9.52 -28.20 -10.21
C HIS A 135 8.75 -29.52 -10.04
N GLY A 136 7.55 -29.42 -9.47
CA GLY A 136 6.64 -30.54 -9.21
C GLY A 136 5.22 -30.05 -8.90
N GLN A 137 4.28 -30.95 -8.58
CA GLN A 137 2.83 -30.64 -8.48
C GLN A 137 2.47 -29.42 -7.58
N ASN A 138 3.22 -29.16 -6.51
CA ASN A 138 2.94 -28.05 -5.59
C ASN A 138 3.65 -26.73 -5.97
N ASP A 139 4.80 -26.80 -6.63
CA ASP A 139 5.64 -25.62 -6.92
C ASP A 139 5.41 -25.03 -8.32
N GLN A 140 4.61 -25.74 -9.14
CA GLN A 140 3.96 -25.20 -10.35
C GLN A 140 3.25 -23.85 -10.06
N LEU A 141 2.84 -23.60 -8.81
CA LEU A 141 2.21 -22.35 -8.36
C LEU A 141 3.12 -21.12 -8.38
N ARG A 142 4.46 -21.24 -8.33
CA ARG A 142 5.37 -20.09 -8.28
C ARG A 142 5.48 -19.38 -9.63
N LEU A 143 5.78 -20.13 -10.69
CA LEU A 143 5.77 -19.64 -12.08
C LEU A 143 4.36 -19.38 -12.62
N MET A 144 3.30 -19.69 -11.87
CA MET A 144 1.94 -19.22 -12.13
C MET A 144 1.70 -17.78 -11.65
N ARG A 145 2.60 -17.19 -10.85
CA ARG A 145 2.46 -15.80 -10.40
C ARG A 145 2.94 -14.83 -11.50
N PRO A 146 2.13 -13.80 -11.85
CA PRO A 146 2.53 -12.80 -12.86
C PRO A 146 3.86 -12.10 -12.56
N GLU A 147 4.18 -11.89 -11.29
CA GLU A 147 5.43 -11.26 -10.84
C GLU A 147 6.67 -12.10 -11.19
N GLU A 148 6.59 -13.42 -10.99
CA GLU A 148 7.68 -14.34 -11.30
C GLU A 148 7.83 -14.55 -12.81
N GLN A 149 6.71 -14.59 -13.55
CA GLN A 149 6.73 -14.60 -15.02
C GLN A 149 7.38 -13.35 -15.60
N ARG A 150 7.03 -12.17 -15.05
CA ARG A 150 7.69 -10.90 -15.39
C ARG A 150 9.17 -10.94 -15.06
N GLY A 151 9.55 -11.43 -13.88
CA GLY A 151 10.95 -11.58 -13.49
C GLY A 151 11.74 -12.49 -14.44
N ALA A 152 11.16 -13.63 -14.85
CA ALA A 152 11.75 -14.54 -15.82
C ALA A 152 11.92 -13.87 -17.20
N LEU A 153 10.91 -13.14 -17.66
CA LEU A 153 11.00 -12.38 -18.91
C LEU A 153 12.04 -11.26 -18.83
N ASP A 154 12.13 -10.54 -17.72
CA ASP A 154 13.09 -9.45 -17.52
C ASP A 154 14.53 -9.97 -17.49
N ARG A 155 14.77 -11.11 -16.84
CA ARG A 155 16.06 -11.83 -16.89
C ARG A 155 16.38 -12.22 -18.33
N PHE A 156 15.44 -12.84 -19.05
CA PHE A 156 15.64 -13.20 -20.44
C PHE A 156 15.89 -11.98 -21.33
N ALA A 157 15.25 -10.84 -21.03
CA ALA A 157 15.36 -9.61 -21.79
C ALA A 157 16.64 -8.81 -21.51
N ASP A 158 17.35 -9.13 -20.42
CA ASP A 158 18.42 -8.29 -19.85
C ASP A 158 17.91 -6.87 -19.54
N ALA A 159 16.72 -6.79 -18.93
CA ALA A 159 16.01 -5.54 -18.71
C ALA A 159 16.49 -4.77 -17.46
N ALA A 160 17.53 -5.23 -16.76
CA ALA A 160 17.95 -4.69 -15.46
C ALA A 160 18.22 -3.18 -15.50
N SER A 161 18.97 -2.70 -16.50
CA SER A 161 19.28 -1.27 -16.66
C SER A 161 18.05 -0.41 -16.98
N ALA A 162 17.14 -0.91 -17.83
CA ALA A 162 15.89 -0.23 -18.16
C ALA A 162 14.94 -0.18 -16.96
N LEU A 163 14.87 -1.28 -16.19
CA LEU A 163 14.08 -1.38 -14.98
C LEU A 163 14.61 -0.48 -13.87
N GLU A 164 15.94 -0.40 -13.69
CA GLU A 164 16.57 0.49 -12.71
C GLU A 164 16.30 1.97 -13.05
N ARG A 165 16.44 2.34 -14.32
CA ARG A 165 16.07 3.69 -14.80
C ARG A 165 14.61 4.00 -14.52
N TYR A 166 13.70 3.06 -14.81
CA TYR A 166 12.28 3.21 -14.52
C TYR A 166 12.02 3.41 -13.01
N ARG A 167 12.61 2.57 -12.15
CA ARG A 167 12.45 2.64 -10.69
C ARG A 167 12.93 3.98 -10.13
N LYS A 168 14.13 4.43 -10.53
CA LYS A 168 14.68 5.74 -10.12
C LYS A 168 13.77 6.91 -10.50
N LEU A 169 13.26 6.92 -11.73
CA LEU A 169 12.33 7.97 -12.18
C LEU A 169 10.99 7.90 -11.43
N ARG A 170 10.49 6.68 -11.17
CA ARG A 170 9.25 6.47 -10.43
C ARG A 170 9.35 7.01 -9.01
N ASP A 171 10.43 6.70 -8.32
CA ASP A 171 10.62 7.13 -6.92
C ASP A 171 10.78 8.65 -6.83
N ALA A 172 11.52 9.27 -7.76
CA ALA A 172 11.62 10.71 -7.87
C ALA A 172 10.25 11.37 -8.16
N TRP A 173 9.48 10.79 -9.09
CA TRP A 173 8.15 11.28 -9.45
C TRP A 173 7.15 11.19 -8.29
N LEU A 174 7.08 10.04 -7.61
CA LEU A 174 6.20 9.85 -6.45
C LEU A 174 6.57 10.78 -5.29
N THR A 175 7.87 11.01 -5.07
CA THR A 175 8.35 11.96 -4.04
C THR A 175 7.92 13.38 -4.38
N ALA A 176 8.14 13.83 -5.62
CA ALA A 176 7.74 15.17 -6.06
C ALA A 176 6.21 15.36 -6.01
N ARG A 177 5.42 14.34 -6.35
CA ARG A 177 3.95 14.38 -6.24
C ARG A 177 3.46 14.51 -4.82
N ARG A 178 4.09 13.81 -3.88
CA ARG A 178 3.76 13.92 -2.45
C ARG A 178 4.08 15.32 -1.93
N ASP A 179 5.27 15.85 -2.21
CA ASP A 179 5.64 17.22 -1.84
C ASP A 179 4.67 18.24 -2.45
N LEU A 180 4.24 18.04 -3.71
CA LEU A 180 3.25 18.91 -4.35
C LEU A 180 1.90 18.88 -3.64
N ALA A 181 1.40 17.69 -3.31
CA ALA A 181 0.12 17.56 -2.60
C ALA A 181 0.20 18.24 -1.22
N ASP A 182 1.25 17.96 -0.46
CA ASP A 182 1.45 18.54 0.88
C ASP A 182 1.54 20.07 0.83
N ARG A 183 2.30 20.63 -0.13
CA ARG A 183 2.41 22.09 -0.29
C ARG A 183 1.13 22.72 -0.77
N ARG A 184 0.39 22.06 -1.66
CA ARG A 184 -0.90 22.56 -2.17
C ARG A 184 -1.94 22.61 -1.05
N ASP A 185 -1.98 21.61 -0.19
CA ASP A 185 -2.90 21.58 0.94
C ASP A 185 -2.54 22.65 1.97
N ARG A 186 -1.25 22.82 2.32
CA ARG A 186 -0.80 23.93 3.18
C ARG A 186 -1.11 25.30 2.57
N ALA A 187 -0.87 25.49 1.27
CA ALA A 187 -1.18 26.75 0.59
C ALA A 187 -2.69 27.05 0.63
N ARG A 188 -3.54 26.03 0.48
CA ARG A 188 -4.99 26.17 0.59
C ARG A 188 -5.40 26.58 2.02
N GLU A 189 -4.80 25.99 3.05
CA GLU A 189 -5.06 26.35 4.45
C GLU A 189 -4.63 27.80 4.74
N LEU A 190 -3.43 28.21 4.30
CA LEU A 190 -2.94 29.58 4.45
C LEU A 190 -3.81 30.60 3.72
N ALA A 191 -4.30 30.26 2.52
CA ALA A 191 -5.22 31.12 1.76
C ALA A 191 -6.58 31.28 2.49
N GLN A 192 -7.14 30.20 3.04
CA GLN A 192 -8.38 30.27 3.84
C GLN A 192 -8.19 31.08 5.13
N GLU A 193 -7.05 30.94 5.80
CA GLU A 193 -6.69 31.76 6.97
C GLU A 193 -6.60 33.24 6.57
N ALA A 194 -5.92 33.54 5.47
CA ALA A 194 -5.76 34.90 4.96
C ALA A 194 -7.12 35.54 4.60
N ASP A 195 -8.00 34.82 3.92
CA ASP A 195 -9.34 35.31 3.55
C ASP A 195 -10.20 35.58 4.79
N ARG A 196 -10.15 34.70 5.80
CA ARG A 196 -10.86 34.89 7.07
C ARG A 196 -10.35 36.13 7.82
N LEU A 197 -9.03 36.31 7.90
CA LEU A 197 -8.42 37.47 8.56
C LEU A 197 -8.77 38.76 7.83
N LYS A 198 -8.68 38.78 6.49
CA LYS A 198 -9.09 39.94 5.67
C LYS A 198 -10.55 40.32 5.90
N PHE A 199 -11.47 39.36 5.83
CA PHE A 199 -12.89 39.62 6.06
C PHE A 199 -13.15 40.24 7.44
N ALA A 200 -12.51 39.69 8.48
CA ALA A 200 -12.66 40.19 9.83
C ALA A 200 -12.04 41.59 10.02
N LEU A 201 -10.90 41.86 9.39
CA LEU A 201 -10.27 43.18 9.41
C LEU A 201 -11.12 44.22 8.67
N ASP A 202 -11.67 43.87 7.50
CA ASP A 202 -12.58 44.74 6.75
C ASP A 202 -13.85 45.07 7.55
N GLU A 203 -14.38 44.11 8.32
CA GLU A 203 -15.53 44.33 9.20
C GLU A 203 -15.22 45.31 10.33
N ILE A 204 -14.04 45.20 10.94
CA ILE A 204 -13.58 46.12 12.00
C ILE A 204 -13.28 47.51 11.42
N ASP A 205 -12.58 47.58 10.29
CA ASP A 205 -12.17 48.82 9.64
C ASP A 205 -13.38 49.61 9.11
N ALA A 206 -14.45 48.92 8.68
CA ALA A 206 -15.70 49.57 8.26
C ALA A 206 -16.45 50.26 9.42
N VAL A 207 -16.31 49.77 10.65
CA VAL A 207 -16.90 50.38 11.85
C VAL A 207 -16.01 51.48 12.42
N ASP A 208 -14.69 51.42 12.20
CA ASP A 208 -13.68 52.37 12.71
C ASP A 208 -13.85 52.68 14.21
N PRO A 209 -13.73 51.66 15.10
CA PRO A 209 -13.88 51.86 16.53
C PRO A 209 -12.66 52.59 17.13
N ARG A 210 -12.88 53.41 18.16
CA ARG A 210 -11.82 54.15 18.86
C ARG A 210 -11.52 53.56 20.25
N PRO A 211 -10.27 53.65 20.74
CA PRO A 211 -9.92 53.22 22.09
C PRO A 211 -10.82 53.86 23.15
N GLY A 212 -11.33 53.07 24.10
CA GLY A 212 -12.25 53.50 25.15
C GLY A 212 -13.60 54.07 24.70
N GLU A 213 -13.99 53.89 23.42
CA GLU A 213 -15.23 54.44 22.88
C GLU A 213 -16.47 53.79 23.48
N ASP A 214 -16.44 52.49 23.75
CA ASP A 214 -17.54 51.73 24.35
C ASP A 214 -17.89 52.22 25.77
N ASP A 215 -16.88 52.42 26.61
CA ASP A 215 -17.07 52.94 27.97
C ASP A 215 -17.63 54.37 27.95
N ALA A 216 -17.05 55.24 27.11
CA ALA A 216 -17.52 56.62 26.95
C ALA A 216 -18.96 56.67 26.44
N LEU A 217 -19.31 55.81 25.48
CA LEU A 217 -20.64 55.76 24.88
C LEU A 217 -21.69 55.24 25.86
N VAL A 218 -21.36 54.24 26.68
CA VAL A 218 -22.24 53.75 27.75
C VAL A 218 -22.53 54.85 28.77
N ALA A 219 -21.50 55.60 29.20
CA ALA A 219 -21.65 56.71 30.12
C ALA A 219 -22.54 57.83 29.55
N ASP A 220 -22.33 58.19 28.28
CA ASP A 220 -23.14 59.21 27.59
C ASP A 220 -24.60 58.78 27.41
N ILE A 221 -24.84 57.52 27.02
CA ILE A 221 -26.20 56.98 26.86
C ILE A 221 -26.95 57.01 28.19
N LEU A 222 -26.30 56.63 29.30
CA LEU A 222 -26.90 56.68 30.62
C LEU A 222 -27.31 58.12 30.98
N ARG A 223 -26.39 59.08 30.80
CA ARG A 223 -26.66 60.50 31.08
C ARG A 223 -27.81 61.05 30.25
N LEU A 224 -27.86 60.75 28.96
CA LEU A 224 -28.93 61.21 28.07
C LEU A 224 -30.28 60.54 28.38
N SER A 225 -30.26 59.25 28.72
CA SER A 225 -31.47 58.51 29.10
C SER A 225 -32.07 59.07 30.38
N GLU A 226 -31.24 59.40 31.38
CA GLU A 226 -31.68 60.08 32.61
C GLU A 226 -32.32 61.44 32.29
N LEU A 227 -31.72 62.25 31.41
CA LEU A 227 -32.28 63.53 30.98
C LEU A 227 -33.63 63.38 30.26
N ASP A 228 -33.79 62.37 29.41
CA ASP A 228 -35.07 62.11 28.73
C ASP A 228 -36.14 61.62 29.70
N THR A 229 -35.80 60.81 30.71
CA THR A 229 -36.78 60.42 31.76
C THR A 229 -37.26 61.62 32.57
N LEU A 230 -36.37 62.58 32.88
CA LEU A 230 -36.73 63.83 33.56
C LEU A 230 -37.62 64.71 32.67
N ARG A 231 -37.29 64.82 31.38
CA ARG A 231 -38.09 65.57 30.40
C ARG A 231 -39.49 64.98 30.25
N GLU A 232 -39.61 63.66 30.08
CA GLU A 232 -40.89 62.98 29.94
C GLU A 232 -41.77 63.16 31.19
N ALA A 233 -41.17 63.03 32.39
CA ALA A 233 -41.88 63.26 33.64
C ALA A 233 -42.38 64.71 33.78
N ALA A 234 -41.53 65.70 33.47
CA ALA A 234 -41.90 67.12 33.55
C ALA A 234 -42.93 67.52 32.48
N ALA A 235 -42.81 67.01 31.24
CA ALA A 235 -43.77 67.26 30.17
C ALA A 235 -45.14 66.62 30.48
N THR A 236 -45.15 65.40 31.01
CA THR A 236 -46.38 64.70 31.44
C THR A 236 -47.06 65.46 32.58
N ALA A 237 -46.30 65.90 33.58
CA ALA A 237 -46.82 66.71 34.68
C ALA A 237 -47.38 68.04 34.17
N ARG A 238 -46.64 68.77 33.31
CA ARG A 238 -47.10 70.06 32.75
C ARG A 238 -48.39 69.90 31.97
N ALA A 239 -48.48 68.93 31.07
CA ALA A 239 -49.66 68.67 30.25
C ALA A 239 -50.90 68.29 31.09
N ALA A 240 -50.71 67.63 32.24
CA ALA A 240 -51.80 67.32 33.16
C ALA A 240 -52.29 68.57 33.93
N LEU A 241 -51.38 69.48 34.26
CA LEU A 241 -51.69 70.68 35.04
C LEU A 241 -52.29 71.80 34.18
N SER A 242 -51.75 72.03 32.97
CA SER A 242 -52.13 73.14 32.09
C SER A 242 -52.05 72.76 30.62
N ALA A 243 -52.94 73.32 29.80
CA ALA A 243 -52.99 73.07 28.37
C ALA A 243 -52.13 74.11 27.64
N ASP A 244 -51.18 73.65 26.82
CA ASP A 244 -50.46 74.52 25.88
C ASP A 244 -51.25 74.76 24.59
N ASP A 245 -52.25 73.91 24.30
CA ASP A 245 -53.10 73.97 23.10
C ASP A 245 -54.58 74.05 23.50
N PRO A 246 -55.32 75.11 23.15
CA PRO A 246 -56.75 75.27 23.45
C PRO A 246 -57.64 74.16 22.89
N ASP A 247 -57.18 73.44 21.86
CA ASP A 247 -57.91 72.37 21.18
C ASP A 247 -57.58 70.97 21.74
N ALA A 248 -56.72 70.86 22.76
CA ALA A 248 -56.37 69.60 23.39
C ALA A 248 -57.57 68.97 24.13
N PHE A 249 -57.94 67.75 23.76
CA PHE A 249 -59.03 67.01 24.41
C PHE A 249 -58.61 66.52 25.80
N GLY A 250 -59.11 67.19 26.83
CA GLY A 250 -58.91 66.82 28.24
C GLY A 250 -59.39 67.94 29.16
N THR A 251 -59.65 67.65 30.43
CA THR A 251 -59.87 68.70 31.44
C THR A 251 -58.58 68.81 32.24
N THR A 252 -57.82 69.88 32.06
CA THR A 252 -56.58 70.12 32.83
C THR A 252 -56.92 70.51 34.27
N ALA A 253 -55.95 70.40 35.17
CA ALA A 253 -56.16 70.83 36.56
C ALA A 253 -56.54 72.33 36.63
N THR A 254 -55.90 73.20 35.84
CA THR A 254 -56.26 74.62 35.77
C THR A 254 -57.66 74.85 35.23
N ASP A 255 -58.09 74.11 34.20
CA ASP A 255 -59.44 74.26 33.64
C ASP A 255 -60.52 73.76 34.61
N GLY A 256 -60.27 72.62 35.26
CA GLY A 256 -61.16 72.05 36.26
C GLY A 256 -61.36 72.98 37.45
N LEU A 257 -60.25 73.52 37.99
CA LEU A 257 -60.27 74.49 39.10
C LEU A 257 -60.91 75.81 38.67
N GLY A 258 -60.63 76.31 37.47
CA GLY A 258 -61.23 77.52 36.92
C GLY A 258 -62.76 77.41 36.76
N ARG A 259 -63.24 76.28 36.24
CA ARG A 259 -64.68 75.98 36.14
C ARG A 259 -65.35 75.86 37.51
N ALA A 260 -64.71 75.16 38.45
CA ALA A 260 -65.21 75.03 39.82
C ALA A 260 -65.30 76.40 40.51
N ARG A 261 -64.27 77.23 40.38
CA ARG A 261 -64.25 78.61 40.92
C ARG A 261 -65.40 79.43 40.34
N ALA A 262 -65.55 79.47 39.02
CA ALA A 262 -66.60 80.24 38.35
C ALA A 262 -68.02 79.79 38.77
N ALA A 263 -68.23 78.48 38.93
CA ALA A 263 -69.50 77.94 39.42
C ALA A 263 -69.81 78.39 40.85
N LEU A 264 -68.81 78.38 41.75
CA LEU A 264 -68.99 78.82 43.14
C LEU A 264 -69.11 80.35 43.29
N GLU A 265 -68.38 81.14 42.50
CA GLU A 265 -68.47 82.61 42.48
C GLU A 265 -69.85 83.10 42.03
N SER A 266 -70.51 82.33 41.16
CA SER A 266 -71.87 82.64 40.69
C SER A 266 -72.98 82.38 41.73
N ALA A 267 -72.66 81.73 42.85
CA ALA A 267 -73.62 81.42 43.91
C ALA A 267 -73.70 82.55 44.96
N ASP A 268 -74.91 82.86 45.42
CA ASP A 268 -75.18 83.94 46.37
C ASP A 268 -75.07 83.49 47.85
N ASP A 269 -74.14 82.58 48.15
CA ASP A 269 -73.90 82.00 49.49
C ASP A 269 -72.48 82.32 50.00
N ALA A 270 -72.38 82.79 51.25
CA ALA A 270 -71.11 83.23 51.83
C ALA A 270 -70.10 82.09 52.04
N THR A 271 -70.56 80.87 52.33
CA THR A 271 -69.72 79.68 52.48
C THR A 271 -69.15 79.25 51.14
N LEU A 272 -69.97 79.26 50.09
CA LEU A 272 -69.54 78.94 48.73
C LEU A 272 -68.55 79.98 48.17
N ARG A 273 -68.71 81.27 48.47
CA ARG A 273 -67.72 82.31 48.10
C ARG A 273 -66.40 82.15 48.85
N ALA A 274 -66.43 81.76 50.13
CA ALA A 274 -65.20 81.46 50.88
C ALA A 274 -64.46 80.24 50.28
N LEU A 275 -65.20 79.21 49.86
CA LEU A 275 -64.64 78.07 49.12
C LEU A 275 -64.12 78.49 47.73
N ALA A 276 -64.79 79.41 47.03
CA ALA A 276 -64.31 79.95 45.75
C ALA A 276 -62.96 80.67 45.90
N ALA A 277 -62.77 81.43 46.98
CA ALA A 277 -61.48 82.04 47.30
C ALA A 277 -60.39 80.99 47.55
N GLN A 278 -60.69 79.92 48.30
CA GLN A 278 -59.76 78.80 48.51
C GLN A 278 -59.42 78.06 47.20
N ILE A 279 -60.40 77.85 46.31
CA ILE A 279 -60.15 77.27 44.98
C ILE A 279 -59.31 78.22 44.12
N GLY A 280 -59.50 79.54 44.25
CA GLY A 280 -58.68 80.55 43.58
C GLY A 280 -57.21 80.52 44.02
N GLU A 281 -56.95 80.33 45.32
CA GLU A 281 -55.61 80.10 45.85
C GLU A 281 -54.99 78.82 45.28
N ALA A 282 -55.73 77.70 45.30
CA ALA A 282 -55.28 76.44 44.72
C ALA A 282 -54.99 76.53 43.21
N LEU A 283 -55.83 77.26 42.46
CA LEU A 283 -55.63 77.51 41.03
C LEU A 283 -54.32 78.28 40.78
N THR A 284 -53.99 79.26 41.63
CA THR A 284 -52.75 80.02 41.53
C THR A 284 -51.54 79.11 41.75
N VAL A 285 -51.55 78.29 42.80
CA VAL A 285 -50.48 77.33 43.09
C VAL A 285 -50.26 76.33 41.94
N VAL A 286 -51.36 75.83 41.35
CA VAL A 286 -51.29 74.90 40.20
C VAL A 286 -50.76 75.59 38.94
N ALA A 287 -51.15 76.83 38.67
CA ALA A 287 -50.67 77.61 37.54
C ALA A 287 -49.17 77.95 37.67
N ASP A 288 -48.73 78.32 38.87
CA ASP A 288 -47.33 78.59 39.17
C ASP A 288 -46.47 77.33 38.97
N ALA A 289 -46.91 76.18 39.49
CA ALA A 289 -46.22 74.90 39.30
C ALA A 289 -46.14 74.49 37.82
N ALA A 290 -47.19 74.73 37.03
CA ALA A 290 -47.17 74.49 35.59
C ALA A 290 -46.18 75.42 34.86
N HIS A 291 -46.09 76.68 35.28
CA HIS A 291 -45.14 77.65 34.75
C HIS A 291 -43.69 77.29 35.09
N GLU A 292 -43.42 76.89 36.33
CA GLU A 292 -42.09 76.42 36.77
C GLU A 292 -41.67 75.15 36.01
N LEU A 293 -42.57 74.19 35.81
CA LEU A 293 -42.32 73.02 34.95
C LEU A 293 -42.05 73.42 33.50
N GLY A 294 -42.67 74.49 33.02
CA GLY A 294 -42.40 75.09 31.72
C GLY A 294 -40.97 75.61 31.62
N GLY A 295 -40.55 76.44 32.58
CA GLY A 295 -39.17 76.94 32.64
C GLY A 295 -38.14 75.82 32.76
N PHE A 296 -38.42 74.79 33.57
CA PHE A 296 -37.56 73.61 33.70
C PHE A 296 -37.39 72.88 32.36
N LEU A 297 -38.46 72.69 31.58
CA LEU A 297 -38.40 72.04 30.26
C LEU A 297 -37.61 72.88 29.24
N ASP A 298 -37.75 74.21 29.29
CA ASP A 298 -37.04 75.14 28.39
C ASP A 298 -35.53 75.18 28.66
N GLU A 299 -35.10 74.93 29.91
CA GLU A 299 -33.69 74.84 30.30
C GLU A 299 -33.04 73.50 29.93
N LEU A 300 -33.82 72.44 29.69
CA LEU A 300 -33.28 71.12 29.37
C LEU A 300 -32.76 71.07 27.91
N PRO A 301 -31.49 70.71 27.66
CA PRO A 301 -30.91 70.69 26.31
C PRO A 301 -31.61 69.68 25.39
N VAL A 302 -32.09 70.14 24.24
CA VAL A 302 -32.84 69.33 23.25
C VAL A 302 -31.86 68.47 22.45
N ASP A 303 -31.80 67.16 22.72
CA ASP A 303 -30.88 66.26 22.01
C ASP A 303 -31.39 64.83 21.81
N ALA A 304 -32.69 64.66 21.54
CA ALA A 304 -33.31 63.33 21.32
C ALA A 304 -32.63 62.55 20.17
N SER A 305 -32.15 63.26 19.13
CA SER A 305 -31.41 62.65 18.02
C SER A 305 -30.01 62.15 18.42
N ALA A 306 -29.38 62.72 19.46
CA ALA A 306 -28.10 62.24 19.96
C ALA A 306 -28.22 60.90 20.69
N LEU A 307 -29.31 60.65 21.42
CA LEU A 307 -29.52 59.37 22.09
C LEU A 307 -29.68 58.23 21.07
N GLU A 308 -30.52 58.42 20.06
CA GLU A 308 -30.73 57.42 19.00
C GLU A 308 -29.44 57.11 18.22
N SER A 309 -28.68 58.14 17.83
CA SER A 309 -27.41 57.96 17.13
C SER A 309 -26.35 57.26 17.98
N LYS A 310 -26.29 57.55 19.29
CA LYS A 310 -25.40 56.85 20.23
C LYS A 310 -25.83 55.40 20.46
N LEU A 311 -27.12 55.10 20.58
CA LEU A 311 -27.62 53.72 20.67
C LEU A 311 -27.30 52.92 19.40
N ALA A 312 -27.45 53.54 18.22
CA ALA A 312 -27.06 52.92 16.95
C ALA A 312 -25.55 52.64 16.89
N ARG A 313 -24.72 53.60 17.33
CA ARG A 313 -23.26 53.40 17.45
C ARG A 313 -22.92 52.29 18.44
N GLN A 314 -23.61 52.21 19.57
CA GLN A 314 -23.40 51.15 20.58
C GLN A 314 -23.73 49.76 20.01
N ALA A 315 -24.77 49.66 19.18
CA ALA A 315 -25.11 48.42 18.51
C ALA A 315 -24.02 47.96 17.53
N GLN A 316 -23.42 48.89 16.77
CA GLN A 316 -22.27 48.62 15.89
C GLN A 316 -21.06 48.10 16.69
N LEU A 317 -20.69 48.80 17.77
CA LEU A 317 -19.57 48.39 18.64
C LEU A 317 -19.83 47.01 19.29
N ARG A 318 -21.06 46.75 19.74
CA ARG A 318 -21.47 45.44 20.31
C ARG A 318 -21.45 44.30 19.30
N MET A 319 -21.55 44.56 18.00
CA MET A 319 -21.37 43.51 17.00
C MET A 319 -19.91 43.05 16.95
N LEU A 320 -18.97 44.00 17.01
CA LEU A 320 -17.55 43.70 17.01
C LEU A 320 -17.11 43.00 18.30
N THR A 321 -17.53 43.48 19.47
CA THR A 321 -17.13 42.87 20.74
C THR A 321 -17.68 41.45 20.90
N ARG A 322 -18.89 41.17 20.40
CA ARG A 322 -19.40 39.78 20.37
C ARG A 322 -18.58 38.82 19.52
N LYS A 323 -17.94 39.31 18.46
CA LYS A 323 -17.22 38.47 17.49
C LYS A 323 -15.72 38.32 17.80
N TYR A 324 -15.08 39.38 18.31
CA TYR A 324 -13.62 39.46 18.29
C TYR A 324 -12.97 39.61 19.69
N ALA A 325 -13.58 40.33 20.63
CA ALA A 325 -13.02 40.52 21.99
C ALA A 325 -14.03 41.11 22.98
N ALA A 326 -13.78 41.00 24.29
CA ALA A 326 -14.71 41.47 25.32
C ALA A 326 -15.02 42.99 25.28
N ASP A 327 -14.06 43.82 24.85
CA ASP A 327 -14.10 45.28 24.80
C ASP A 327 -13.48 45.82 23.50
N ILE A 328 -13.69 47.10 23.20
CA ILE A 328 -13.17 47.72 21.97
C ILE A 328 -11.63 47.74 21.92
N ASP A 329 -10.97 47.96 23.06
CA ASP A 329 -9.51 47.90 23.13
C ASP A 329 -8.96 46.49 22.83
N GLY A 330 -9.69 45.45 23.23
CA GLY A 330 -9.45 44.07 22.85
C GLY A 330 -9.64 43.84 21.34
N VAL A 331 -10.70 44.38 20.73
CA VAL A 331 -10.94 44.27 19.28
C VAL A 331 -9.81 44.91 18.50
N LEU A 332 -9.37 46.11 18.90
CA LEU A 332 -8.27 46.84 18.26
C LEU A 332 -6.92 46.11 18.40
N ARG A 333 -6.68 45.47 19.55
CA ARG A 333 -5.49 44.62 19.76
C ARG A 333 -5.51 43.39 18.85
N TRP A 334 -6.64 42.68 18.82
CA TRP A 334 -6.85 41.54 17.93
C TRP A 334 -6.65 41.93 16.45
N ALA A 335 -7.14 43.10 16.04
CA ALA A 335 -6.94 43.62 14.70
C ALA A 335 -5.46 43.90 14.37
N ARG A 336 -4.66 44.43 15.31
CA ARG A 336 -3.21 44.59 15.11
C ARG A 336 -2.51 43.25 14.93
N GLU A 337 -2.73 42.31 15.85
CA GLU A 337 -2.12 40.97 15.81
C GLU A 337 -2.51 40.24 14.50
N SER A 338 -3.76 40.39 14.06
CA SER A 338 -4.27 39.82 12.81
C SER A 338 -3.63 40.45 11.57
N ARG A 339 -3.37 41.76 11.55
CA ARG A 339 -2.65 42.42 10.45
C ARG A 339 -1.19 41.97 10.37
N GLU A 340 -0.52 41.84 11.52
CA GLU A 340 0.85 41.31 11.58
C GLU A 340 0.90 39.87 11.09
N ARG A 341 -0.04 39.03 11.53
CA ARG A 341 -0.17 37.65 11.06
C ARG A 341 -0.41 37.59 9.56
N LEU A 342 -1.33 38.39 9.03
CA LEU A 342 -1.63 38.43 7.60
C LEU A 342 -0.40 38.84 6.76
N ALA A 343 0.41 39.78 7.24
CA ALA A 343 1.65 40.19 6.58
C ALA A 343 2.73 39.09 6.58
N GLN A 344 2.68 38.15 7.53
CA GLN A 344 3.58 37.00 7.60
C GLN A 344 3.11 35.80 6.76
N LEU A 345 1.84 35.76 6.35
CA LEU A 345 1.31 34.68 5.50
C LEU A 345 1.84 34.85 4.07
N ASP A 346 2.98 34.20 3.78
CA ASP A 346 3.54 34.11 2.44
C ASP A 346 2.81 33.03 1.64
N VAL A 347 2.00 33.46 0.67
CA VAL A 347 1.28 32.60 -0.29
C VAL A 347 2.03 32.60 -1.64
N SER A 348 3.33 32.38 -1.62
CA SER A 348 4.14 32.33 -2.85
C SER A 348 3.72 31.16 -3.76
N GLU A 349 2.95 31.48 -4.81
CA GLU A 349 2.51 30.53 -5.85
C GLU A 349 3.65 30.03 -6.76
N GLU A 350 4.76 30.78 -6.84
CA GLU A 350 5.88 30.49 -7.74
C GLU A 350 6.56 29.15 -7.43
N GLY A 351 6.75 28.85 -6.14
CA GLY A 351 7.31 27.58 -5.69
C GLY A 351 6.41 26.38 -5.99
N LEU A 352 5.09 26.57 -5.90
CA LEU A 352 4.11 25.53 -6.25
C LEU A 352 4.12 25.28 -7.76
N ALA A 353 4.10 26.35 -8.57
CA ALA A 353 4.17 26.25 -10.03
C ALA A 353 5.50 25.64 -10.54
N ALA A 354 6.62 25.89 -9.86
CA ALA A 354 7.89 25.23 -10.15
C ALA A 354 7.83 23.71 -9.86
N LEU A 355 7.20 23.33 -8.74
CA LEU A 355 7.05 21.93 -8.35
C LEU A 355 6.08 21.18 -9.26
N GLU A 356 4.98 21.80 -9.68
CA GLU A 356 4.05 21.25 -10.69
C GLU A 356 4.78 20.95 -12.00
N ARG A 357 5.56 21.91 -12.54
CA ARG A 357 6.37 21.69 -13.74
C ARG A 357 7.36 20.53 -13.58
N ARG A 358 7.97 20.39 -12.40
CA ARG A 358 8.91 19.29 -12.13
C ARG A 358 8.20 17.94 -12.08
N VAL A 359 7.02 17.86 -11.48
CA VAL A 359 6.18 16.66 -11.48
C VAL A 359 5.83 16.25 -12.92
N ASP A 360 5.42 17.21 -13.75
CA ASP A 360 5.05 16.95 -15.15
C ASP A 360 6.25 16.51 -16.01
N GLU A 361 7.43 17.07 -15.76
CA GLU A 361 8.68 16.64 -16.39
C GLU A 361 9.04 15.20 -16.02
N LEU A 362 9.05 14.88 -14.73
CA LEU A 362 9.30 13.53 -14.23
C LEU A 362 8.26 12.53 -14.74
N ALA A 363 6.99 12.94 -14.88
CA ALA A 363 5.95 12.11 -15.46
C ALA A 363 6.24 11.78 -16.93
N ARG A 364 6.68 12.76 -17.73
CA ARG A 364 7.06 12.53 -19.13
C ARG A 364 8.27 11.61 -19.26
N GLU A 365 9.29 11.81 -18.44
CA GLU A 365 10.49 10.96 -18.42
C GLU A 365 10.14 9.52 -18.00
N LEU A 366 9.34 9.36 -16.94
CA LEU A 366 8.86 8.07 -16.45
C LEU A 366 8.01 7.37 -17.51
N GLY A 367 7.10 8.09 -18.18
CA GLY A 367 6.29 7.56 -19.27
C GLY A 367 7.14 7.06 -20.45
N GLY A 368 8.21 7.79 -20.80
CA GLY A 368 9.19 7.34 -21.78
C GLY A 368 9.91 6.06 -21.35
N ALA A 369 10.42 6.01 -20.11
CA ALA A 369 11.10 4.83 -19.58
C ALA A 369 10.16 3.61 -19.50
N ALA A 370 8.89 3.81 -19.16
CA ALA A 370 7.87 2.76 -19.14
C ALA A 370 7.64 2.16 -20.54
N VAL A 371 7.53 3.00 -21.57
CA VAL A 371 7.38 2.56 -22.97
C VAL A 371 8.61 1.81 -23.45
N ASP A 372 9.81 2.28 -23.12
CA ASP A 372 11.07 1.62 -23.49
C ASP A 372 11.21 0.23 -22.83
N LEU A 373 10.85 0.12 -21.54
CA LEU A 373 10.81 -1.15 -20.82
C LEU A 373 9.79 -2.11 -21.45
N GLY A 374 8.58 -1.64 -21.77
CA GLY A 374 7.55 -2.45 -22.42
C GLY A 374 7.93 -2.91 -23.83
N LYS A 375 8.64 -2.09 -24.62
CA LYS A 375 9.20 -2.50 -25.92
C LYS A 375 10.25 -3.60 -25.75
N THR A 376 11.12 -3.47 -24.75
CA THR A 376 12.15 -4.46 -24.43
C THR A 376 11.51 -5.81 -24.07
N ARG A 377 10.51 -5.77 -23.19
CA ARG A 377 9.71 -6.95 -22.80
C ARG A 377 8.98 -7.59 -23.99
N ARG A 378 8.25 -6.82 -24.80
CA ARG A 378 7.53 -7.36 -25.98
C ARG A 378 8.46 -8.01 -27.00
N LYS A 379 9.66 -7.44 -27.23
CA LYS A 379 10.66 -8.05 -28.12
C LYS A 379 11.21 -9.36 -27.55
N ALA A 380 11.49 -9.37 -26.25
CA ALA A 380 11.96 -10.55 -25.53
C ALA A 380 10.88 -11.64 -25.48
N ALA A 381 9.61 -11.29 -25.28
CA ALA A 381 8.47 -12.20 -25.22
C ALA A 381 8.35 -13.02 -26.51
N LYS A 382 8.42 -12.37 -27.69
CA LYS A 382 8.40 -13.07 -28.99
C LYS A 382 9.56 -14.04 -29.17
N ARG A 383 10.75 -13.66 -28.69
CA ARG A 383 11.95 -14.51 -28.76
C ARG A 383 11.86 -15.70 -27.80
N LEU A 384 11.49 -15.45 -26.55
CA LEU A 384 11.30 -16.46 -25.53
C LEU A 384 10.24 -17.47 -25.96
N ALA A 385 9.09 -17.00 -26.46
CA ALA A 385 8.03 -17.84 -27.00
C ALA A 385 8.54 -18.81 -28.09
N LYS A 386 9.32 -18.29 -29.05
CA LYS A 386 9.90 -19.07 -30.14
C LYS A 386 10.94 -20.09 -29.64
N GLU A 387 11.85 -19.67 -28.78
CA GLU A 387 12.93 -20.53 -28.27
C GLU A 387 12.37 -21.65 -27.39
N VAL A 388 11.40 -21.35 -26.51
CA VAL A 388 10.72 -22.36 -25.67
C VAL A 388 9.87 -23.32 -26.52
N THR A 389 9.12 -22.84 -27.51
CA THR A 389 8.34 -23.71 -28.41
C THR A 389 9.23 -24.67 -29.21
N ALA A 390 10.43 -24.23 -29.61
CA ALA A 390 11.40 -25.10 -30.27
C ALA A 390 11.93 -26.20 -29.31
N GLU A 391 12.19 -25.85 -28.05
CA GLU A 391 12.61 -26.83 -27.04
C GLU A 391 11.48 -27.80 -26.66
N LEU A 392 10.24 -27.34 -26.57
CA LEU A 392 9.05 -28.19 -26.37
C LEU A 392 8.90 -29.23 -27.48
N SER A 393 9.14 -28.82 -28.73
CA SER A 393 9.10 -29.73 -29.87
C SER A 393 10.12 -30.87 -29.73
N ALA A 394 11.30 -30.59 -29.18
CA ALA A 394 12.32 -31.59 -28.90
C ALA A 394 11.95 -32.50 -27.71
N LEU A 395 11.14 -32.02 -26.76
CA LEU A 395 10.64 -32.77 -25.60
C LEU A 395 9.37 -33.59 -25.91
N ALA A 396 9.22 -34.02 -27.17
CA ALA A 396 8.06 -34.79 -27.67
C ALA A 396 6.72 -34.05 -27.55
N MET A 397 6.74 -32.73 -27.60
CA MET A 397 5.57 -31.86 -27.63
C MET A 397 5.57 -31.00 -28.90
N ALA A 398 5.75 -31.65 -30.07
CA ALA A 398 5.88 -30.98 -31.38
C ALA A 398 4.66 -30.16 -31.80
N ASP A 399 3.49 -30.48 -31.27
CA ASP A 399 2.25 -29.75 -31.50
C ASP A 399 1.95 -28.71 -30.41
N ALA A 400 2.81 -28.57 -29.39
CA ALA A 400 2.60 -27.60 -28.34
C ALA A 400 3.08 -26.20 -28.75
N GLU A 401 2.40 -25.19 -28.23
CA GLU A 401 2.73 -23.79 -28.43
C GLU A 401 2.86 -23.09 -27.07
N PHE A 402 3.96 -22.36 -26.90
CA PHE A 402 4.18 -21.50 -25.73
C PHE A 402 4.14 -20.03 -26.16
N THR A 403 3.35 -19.24 -25.46
CA THR A 403 3.17 -17.80 -25.73
C THR A 403 3.52 -16.97 -24.51
N VAL A 404 3.92 -15.73 -24.76
CA VAL A 404 4.18 -14.74 -23.71
C VAL A 404 3.45 -13.48 -24.11
N ASP A 405 2.37 -13.16 -23.39
CA ASP A 405 1.63 -11.93 -23.57
C ASP A 405 2.17 -10.83 -22.65
N VAL A 406 2.27 -9.62 -23.19
CA VAL A 406 2.76 -8.44 -22.46
C VAL A 406 1.75 -7.31 -22.71
N ALA A 407 0.82 -7.20 -21.77
CA ALA A 407 -0.27 -6.24 -21.82
C ALA A 407 0.01 -5.06 -20.89
N THR A 408 -0.20 -3.84 -21.37
CA THR A 408 -0.09 -2.65 -20.52
C THR A 408 -1.34 -2.53 -19.65
N ASP A 409 -1.15 -2.30 -18.34
CA ASP A 409 -2.23 -2.20 -17.35
C ASP A 409 -2.94 -0.85 -17.45
N ILE A 410 -3.88 -0.76 -18.40
CA ILE A 410 -4.66 0.44 -18.67
C ILE A 410 -5.73 0.59 -17.58
N VAL A 411 -5.66 1.70 -16.87
CA VAL A 411 -6.63 2.06 -15.85
C VAL A 411 -7.80 2.77 -16.54
N PRO A 412 -9.05 2.30 -16.37
CA PRO A 412 -10.22 2.99 -16.91
C PRO A 412 -10.29 4.42 -16.36
N GLY A 413 -10.62 5.39 -17.21
CA GLY A 413 -10.61 6.83 -16.88
C GLY A 413 -11.53 7.27 -15.72
N ALA A 414 -12.25 6.35 -15.09
CA ALA A 414 -13.07 6.55 -13.89
C ALA A 414 -12.36 6.18 -12.58
N ALA A 415 -11.11 5.66 -12.61
CA ALA A 415 -10.33 5.53 -11.38
C ALA A 415 -10.06 6.92 -10.83
N GLY A 416 -10.69 7.22 -9.68
CA GLY A 416 -10.70 8.56 -9.12
C GLY A 416 -9.30 9.15 -8.89
N PRO A 417 -9.20 10.47 -8.70
CA PRO A 417 -7.94 11.21 -8.52
C PRO A 417 -7.10 10.83 -7.29
N GLY A 418 -7.47 9.77 -6.56
CA GLY A 418 -6.86 9.38 -5.29
C GLY A 418 -5.65 8.46 -5.39
N ASP A 419 -5.37 7.85 -6.55
CA ASP A 419 -4.21 6.96 -6.66
C ASP A 419 -2.94 7.73 -7.11
N PRO A 420 -1.93 7.87 -6.23
CA PRO A 420 -0.73 8.64 -6.52
C PRO A 420 0.17 7.98 -7.57
N ALA A 421 -0.09 6.74 -7.96
CA ALA A 421 0.70 6.02 -8.95
C ALA A 421 0.09 6.05 -10.37
N ILE A 422 -0.99 6.80 -10.62
CA ILE A 422 -1.54 6.93 -11.97
C ILE A 422 -0.67 7.84 -12.82
N LEU A 423 -0.20 7.29 -13.93
CA LEU A 423 0.67 7.93 -14.91
C LEU A 423 -0.05 8.01 -16.26
N ARG A 424 0.07 9.15 -16.94
CA ARG A 424 -0.34 9.27 -18.35
C ARG A 424 0.84 8.92 -19.23
N LEU A 425 0.70 7.89 -20.06
CA LEU A 425 1.71 7.52 -21.04
C LEU A 425 1.74 8.53 -22.21
N PRO A 426 2.85 8.58 -22.97
CA PRO A 426 2.93 9.39 -24.20
C PRO A 426 1.83 9.06 -25.23
N SER A 427 1.25 7.86 -25.20
CA SER A 427 0.11 7.46 -26.03
C SER A 427 -1.22 8.13 -25.64
N GLY A 428 -1.28 8.76 -24.46
CA GLY A 428 -2.48 9.37 -23.89
C GLY A 428 -3.24 8.45 -22.93
N GLU A 429 -2.91 7.16 -22.88
CA GLU A 429 -3.53 6.18 -21.97
C GLU A 429 -3.11 6.42 -20.51
N LEU A 430 -4.03 6.14 -19.58
CA LEU A 430 -3.75 6.18 -18.14
C LEU A 430 -3.40 4.78 -17.66
N VAL A 431 -2.30 4.67 -16.94
CA VAL A 431 -1.77 3.40 -16.44
C VAL A 431 -1.36 3.51 -14.98
N ARG A 432 -1.27 2.37 -14.30
CA ARG A 432 -0.69 2.29 -12.98
C ARG A 432 0.83 2.13 -13.09
N ALA A 433 1.59 3.09 -12.55
CA ALA A 433 3.04 2.99 -12.42
C ALA A 433 3.43 2.10 -11.23
N GLY A 434 3.39 0.78 -11.45
CA GLY A 434 3.85 -0.23 -10.48
C GLY A 434 5.35 -0.14 -10.21
N ALA A 435 5.85 -0.81 -9.18
CA ALA A 435 7.29 -0.80 -8.85
C ALA A 435 8.16 -1.37 -9.98
N ASP A 436 7.58 -2.26 -10.81
CA ASP A 436 8.30 -2.99 -11.86
C ASP A 436 7.82 -2.64 -13.28
N GLY A 437 7.19 -1.49 -13.47
CA GLY A 437 6.69 -1.05 -14.76
C GLY A 437 5.17 -0.96 -14.82
N VAL A 438 4.68 -0.78 -16.05
CA VAL A 438 3.26 -0.60 -16.38
C VAL A 438 2.67 -1.80 -17.13
N ASP A 439 3.48 -2.83 -17.37
CA ASP A 439 3.07 -4.03 -18.11
C ASP A 439 2.85 -5.21 -17.17
N GLN A 440 1.79 -5.97 -17.47
CA GLN A 440 1.54 -7.31 -16.97
C GLN A 440 2.09 -8.33 -17.97
N VAL A 441 2.70 -9.39 -17.45
CA VAL A 441 3.25 -10.48 -18.24
C VAL A 441 2.47 -11.74 -17.89
N GLU A 442 1.94 -12.42 -18.91
CA GLU A 442 1.25 -13.70 -18.75
C GLU A 442 1.83 -14.75 -19.71
N PHE A 443 2.22 -15.90 -19.17
CA PHE A 443 2.68 -17.05 -19.95
C PHE A 443 1.49 -17.94 -20.31
N GLY A 444 1.32 -18.17 -21.60
CA GLY A 444 0.30 -19.03 -22.18
C GLY A 444 0.88 -20.33 -22.73
N PHE A 445 0.04 -21.36 -22.75
CA PHE A 445 0.38 -22.67 -23.28
C PHE A 445 -0.81 -23.29 -24.00
N ALA A 446 -0.52 -24.04 -25.05
CA ALA A 446 -1.47 -24.95 -25.70
C ALA A 446 -0.74 -26.28 -25.96
N ALA A 447 -1.29 -27.41 -25.49
CA ALA A 447 -0.61 -28.70 -25.61
C ALA A 447 -0.60 -29.28 -27.04
N HIS A 448 -1.57 -28.88 -27.87
CA HIS A 448 -1.72 -29.34 -29.24
C HIS A 448 -2.15 -28.20 -30.16
N ARG A 449 -1.75 -28.29 -31.44
CA ARG A 449 -2.12 -27.33 -32.48
C ARG A 449 -3.63 -27.23 -32.60
N GLY A 450 -4.12 -25.99 -32.64
CA GLY A 450 -5.55 -25.69 -32.78
C GLY A 450 -6.33 -25.69 -31.46
N MET A 451 -5.71 -26.00 -30.32
CA MET A 451 -6.31 -25.72 -29.01
C MET A 451 -6.18 -24.24 -28.65
N THR A 452 -7.14 -23.75 -27.85
CA THR A 452 -7.07 -22.39 -27.30
C THR A 452 -5.88 -22.29 -26.36
N VAL A 453 -5.04 -21.27 -26.55
CA VAL A 453 -3.98 -20.93 -25.61
C VAL A 453 -4.62 -20.50 -24.29
N LEU A 454 -4.24 -21.18 -23.21
CA LEU A 454 -4.69 -20.88 -21.86
C LEU A 454 -3.50 -20.42 -21.01
N PRO A 455 -3.72 -19.64 -19.94
CA PRO A 455 -2.68 -19.37 -18.96
C PRO A 455 -2.06 -20.67 -18.46
N LEU A 456 -0.74 -20.72 -18.24
CA LEU A 456 -0.04 -21.93 -17.75
C LEU A 456 -0.75 -22.58 -16.56
N ALA A 457 -1.31 -21.75 -15.68
CA ALA A 457 -2.09 -22.13 -14.51
C ALA A 457 -3.30 -23.04 -14.77
N LYS A 458 -3.85 -23.00 -15.99
CA LYS A 458 -5.11 -23.65 -16.36
C LYS A 458 -4.95 -24.70 -17.45
N SER A 459 -3.75 -24.86 -18.01
CA SER A 459 -3.59 -25.45 -19.35
C SER A 459 -2.92 -26.83 -19.41
N ALA A 460 -2.28 -27.33 -18.35
CA ALA A 460 -1.37 -28.46 -18.47
C ALA A 460 -1.58 -29.53 -17.39
N SER A 461 -1.38 -30.80 -17.76
CA SER A 461 -1.19 -31.89 -16.80
C SER A 461 0.17 -31.76 -16.08
N GLY A 462 0.33 -32.38 -14.91
CA GLY A 462 1.55 -32.25 -14.09
C GLY A 462 2.85 -32.54 -14.87
N GLY A 463 2.87 -33.61 -15.67
CA GLY A 463 4.04 -33.99 -16.47
C GLY A 463 4.32 -33.06 -17.66
N GLU A 464 3.29 -32.54 -18.32
CA GLU A 464 3.45 -31.56 -19.40
C GLU A 464 4.01 -30.25 -18.86
N LEU A 465 3.51 -29.81 -17.70
CA LEU A 465 3.98 -28.58 -17.08
C LEU A 465 5.44 -28.70 -16.63
N SER A 466 5.85 -29.83 -16.06
CA SER A 466 7.26 -30.08 -15.73
C SER A 466 8.18 -30.02 -16.96
N ARG A 467 7.71 -30.49 -18.14
CA ARG A 467 8.47 -30.37 -19.40
C ARG A 467 8.51 -28.94 -19.93
N VAL A 468 7.41 -28.17 -19.80
CA VAL A 468 7.39 -26.73 -20.10
C VAL A 468 8.39 -25.98 -19.22
N MET A 469 8.43 -26.28 -17.93
CA MET A 469 9.40 -25.67 -17.00
C MET A 469 10.84 -26.03 -17.39
N LEU A 470 11.13 -27.29 -17.73
CA LEU A 470 12.46 -27.66 -18.22
C LEU A 470 12.83 -26.89 -19.50
N ALA A 471 11.92 -26.79 -20.46
CA ALA A 471 12.17 -26.03 -21.69
C ALA A 471 12.47 -24.56 -21.39
N LEU A 472 11.70 -23.95 -20.49
CA LEU A 472 11.91 -22.57 -20.04
C LEU A 472 13.27 -22.41 -19.36
N GLU A 473 13.60 -23.25 -18.37
CA GLU A 473 14.87 -23.17 -17.64
C GLU A 473 16.07 -23.39 -18.54
N VAL A 474 16.00 -24.32 -19.49
CA VAL A 474 17.07 -24.54 -20.49
C VAL A 474 17.31 -23.28 -21.32
N VAL A 475 16.24 -22.59 -21.77
CA VAL A 475 16.34 -21.35 -22.56
C VAL A 475 16.90 -20.21 -21.73
N LEU A 476 16.41 -20.04 -20.50
CA LEU A 476 16.88 -18.99 -19.60
C LEU A 476 18.34 -19.22 -19.18
N ALA A 477 18.73 -20.46 -18.87
CA ALA A 477 20.09 -20.84 -18.54
C ALA A 477 21.05 -20.67 -19.72
N ALA A 478 20.64 -21.05 -20.94
CA ALA A 478 21.43 -20.87 -22.16
C ALA A 478 21.70 -19.39 -22.47
N SER A 479 20.80 -18.50 -22.03
CA SER A 479 20.95 -17.07 -22.18
C SER A 479 22.05 -16.47 -21.27
N ARG A 480 22.64 -17.26 -20.35
CA ARG A 480 23.61 -16.83 -19.30
C ARG A 480 23.10 -15.66 -18.44
N ARG A 481 21.78 -15.59 -18.25
CA ARG A 481 21.06 -14.47 -17.58
C ARG A 481 20.38 -14.88 -16.26
N ILE A 482 20.63 -16.10 -15.79
CA ILE A 482 20.28 -16.58 -14.45
C ILE A 482 21.58 -16.67 -13.64
N SER A 483 21.50 -16.42 -12.33
CA SER A 483 22.58 -16.68 -11.38
C SER A 483 22.98 -18.16 -11.44
N VAL A 484 24.22 -18.40 -11.87
CA VAL A 484 24.84 -19.72 -11.90
C VAL A 484 24.85 -20.29 -10.47
N GLY A 485 24.67 -21.60 -10.29
CA GLY A 485 24.86 -22.24 -8.98
C GLY A 485 23.61 -22.47 -8.10
N THR A 486 22.42 -22.18 -8.60
CA THR A 486 21.14 -22.59 -7.97
C THR A 486 20.86 -24.08 -8.17
N THR A 487 20.19 -24.69 -7.19
CA THR A 487 19.74 -26.09 -7.23
C THR A 487 18.32 -26.17 -7.79
N MET A 488 18.11 -26.96 -8.83
CA MET A 488 16.82 -27.20 -9.47
C MET A 488 16.40 -28.65 -9.28
N VAL A 489 15.21 -28.88 -8.76
CA VAL A 489 14.66 -30.22 -8.53
C VAL A 489 13.50 -30.47 -9.48
N PHE A 490 13.54 -31.52 -10.30
CA PHE A 490 12.46 -31.90 -11.20
C PHE A 490 11.81 -33.21 -10.72
N ASP A 491 10.51 -33.15 -10.49
CA ASP A 491 9.65 -34.30 -10.17
C ASP A 491 8.64 -34.54 -11.30
N GLU A 492 8.30 -35.81 -11.52
CA GLU A 492 7.33 -36.26 -12.53
C GLU A 492 7.60 -35.80 -13.98
N ILE A 493 8.83 -35.39 -14.32
CA ILE A 493 9.15 -34.90 -15.67
C ILE A 493 9.05 -35.99 -16.74
N ASP A 494 9.19 -37.24 -16.32
CA ASP A 494 9.10 -38.44 -17.13
C ASP A 494 7.68 -39.05 -17.16
N ALA A 495 6.71 -38.42 -16.51
CA ALA A 495 5.34 -38.92 -16.45
C ALA A 495 4.67 -38.91 -17.84
N GLY A 496 4.19 -40.08 -18.26
CA GLY A 496 3.53 -40.27 -19.55
C GLY A 496 4.46 -40.22 -20.76
N VAL A 497 5.77 -40.36 -20.56
CA VAL A 497 6.79 -40.27 -21.62
C VAL A 497 7.60 -41.56 -21.70
N GLY A 498 8.01 -41.96 -22.92
CA GLY A 498 8.84 -43.14 -23.14
C GLY A 498 9.69 -43.06 -24.40
N GLY A 499 10.64 -43.99 -24.54
CA GLY A 499 11.46 -44.14 -25.75
C GLY A 499 12.31 -42.90 -26.06
N ARG A 500 12.27 -42.41 -27.31
CA ARG A 500 13.09 -41.27 -27.78
C ARG A 500 12.86 -39.99 -26.99
N ALA A 501 11.65 -39.78 -26.51
CA ALA A 501 11.31 -38.59 -25.72
C ALA A 501 12.05 -38.55 -24.38
N ALA A 502 12.21 -39.72 -23.73
CA ALA A 502 12.95 -39.86 -22.48
C ALA A 502 14.44 -39.54 -22.66
N VAL A 503 15.04 -39.94 -23.79
CA VAL A 503 16.42 -39.59 -24.15
C VAL A 503 16.59 -38.08 -24.30
N GLN A 504 15.63 -37.39 -24.94
CA GLN A 504 15.69 -35.93 -25.07
C GLN A 504 15.56 -35.22 -23.72
N ILE A 505 14.71 -35.72 -22.82
CA ILE A 505 14.61 -35.21 -21.44
C ILE A 505 15.96 -35.35 -20.73
N GLY A 506 16.57 -36.54 -20.74
CA GLY A 506 17.88 -36.78 -20.13
C GLY A 506 18.96 -35.84 -20.67
N ARG A 507 19.02 -35.67 -21.99
CA ARG A 507 19.95 -34.75 -22.65
C ARG A 507 19.76 -33.29 -22.24
N ARG A 508 18.52 -32.83 -22.07
CA ARG A 508 18.23 -31.44 -21.65
C ARG A 508 18.53 -31.19 -20.19
N LEU A 509 18.26 -32.16 -19.33
CA LEU A 509 18.64 -32.11 -17.92
C LEU A 509 20.17 -32.06 -17.78
N ALA A 510 20.91 -32.88 -18.53
CA ALA A 510 22.38 -32.84 -18.56
C ALA A 510 22.93 -31.51 -19.11
N ARG A 511 22.26 -30.92 -20.11
CA ARG A 511 22.62 -29.58 -20.61
C ARG A 511 22.41 -28.50 -19.54
N LEU A 512 21.29 -28.52 -18.83
CA LEU A 512 20.98 -27.59 -17.74
C LEU A 512 21.96 -27.75 -16.57
N ALA A 513 22.35 -28.99 -16.27
CA ALA A 513 23.30 -29.35 -15.24
C ALA A 513 24.73 -28.78 -15.44
N ARG A 514 25.04 -28.26 -16.64
CA ARG A 514 26.31 -27.57 -16.89
C ARG A 514 26.42 -26.23 -16.17
N THR A 515 25.30 -25.58 -15.86
CA THR A 515 25.25 -24.27 -15.19
C THR A 515 24.55 -24.30 -13.84
N HIS A 516 23.73 -25.30 -13.58
CA HIS A 516 22.97 -25.45 -12.34
C HIS A 516 23.20 -26.83 -11.74
N GLN A 517 22.91 -26.99 -10.44
CA GLN A 517 22.77 -28.32 -9.87
C GLN A 517 21.38 -28.83 -10.19
N VAL A 518 21.25 -29.98 -10.86
CA VAL A 518 19.95 -30.54 -11.24
C VAL A 518 19.72 -31.84 -10.50
N ILE A 519 18.59 -31.96 -9.80
CA ILE A 519 18.18 -33.18 -9.09
C ILE A 519 16.90 -33.66 -9.74
N VAL A 520 16.87 -34.89 -10.26
CA VAL A 520 15.69 -35.45 -10.94
C VAL A 520 15.29 -36.76 -10.30
N VAL A 521 14.00 -36.90 -10.02
CA VAL A 521 13.42 -38.21 -9.70
C VAL A 521 12.91 -38.84 -10.98
N THR A 522 13.37 -40.05 -11.29
CA THR A 522 12.94 -40.74 -12.51
C THR A 522 12.82 -42.25 -12.30
N HIS A 523 11.95 -42.84 -13.11
CA HIS A 523 11.84 -44.28 -13.30
C HIS A 523 12.34 -44.73 -14.67
N LEU A 524 12.77 -43.80 -15.53
CA LEU A 524 13.23 -44.08 -16.87
C LEU A 524 14.75 -44.25 -16.92
N PRO A 525 15.27 -45.42 -17.35
CA PRO A 525 16.70 -45.65 -17.47
C PRO A 525 17.35 -44.71 -18.49
N GLN A 526 16.60 -44.28 -19.51
CA GLN A 526 17.05 -43.33 -20.53
C GLN A 526 17.39 -41.95 -19.95
N VAL A 527 16.72 -41.54 -18.87
CA VAL A 527 17.04 -40.29 -18.16
C VAL A 527 18.21 -40.53 -17.20
N ALA A 528 18.17 -41.62 -16.44
CA ALA A 528 19.21 -41.96 -15.46
C ALA A 528 20.59 -42.18 -16.09
N ALA A 529 20.67 -42.62 -17.34
CA ALA A 529 21.93 -42.79 -18.07
C ALA A 529 22.71 -41.47 -18.26
N TYR A 530 22.03 -40.32 -18.34
CA TYR A 530 22.67 -39.00 -18.50
C TYR A 530 23.19 -38.39 -17.19
N ALA A 531 22.93 -39.03 -16.04
CA ALA A 531 23.30 -38.48 -14.74
C ALA A 531 24.81 -38.47 -14.51
N ASP A 532 25.31 -37.45 -13.83
CA ASP A 532 26.67 -37.41 -13.29
C ASP A 532 26.74 -38.20 -11.96
N VAL A 533 25.66 -38.10 -11.17
CA VAL A 533 25.49 -38.83 -9.91
C VAL A 533 24.20 -39.63 -9.96
N HIS A 534 24.28 -40.93 -9.69
CA HIS A 534 23.12 -41.82 -9.63
C HIS A 534 22.92 -42.30 -8.20
N LEU A 535 21.83 -41.86 -7.58
CA LEU A 535 21.39 -42.25 -6.25
C LEU A 535 20.22 -43.24 -6.36
N VAL A 536 20.31 -44.36 -5.64
CA VAL A 536 19.27 -45.40 -5.61
C VAL A 536 18.66 -45.44 -4.22
N VAL A 537 17.34 -45.22 -4.18
CA VAL A 537 16.51 -45.45 -2.99
C VAL A 537 16.18 -46.93 -2.91
N HIS A 538 16.70 -47.62 -1.91
CA HIS A 538 16.47 -49.04 -1.69
C HIS A 538 15.50 -49.26 -0.52
N GLY A 539 14.64 -50.26 -0.65
CA GLY A 539 13.72 -50.69 0.39
C GLY A 539 14.32 -51.81 1.26
N THR A 540 13.94 -51.80 2.54
CA THR A 540 13.97 -52.93 3.48
C THR A 540 15.33 -53.49 3.92
N GLY A 541 15.93 -52.83 4.89
CA GLY A 541 16.56 -53.54 6.02
C GLY A 541 15.51 -54.05 7.04
N PRO A 542 15.89 -54.87 8.03
CA PRO A 542 14.98 -55.56 8.99
C PRO A 542 13.96 -54.67 9.72
N ASN A 543 14.19 -53.35 9.79
CA ASN A 543 13.35 -52.38 10.51
C ASN A 543 12.42 -51.57 9.58
N GLY A 544 12.26 -51.96 8.31
CA GLY A 544 11.48 -51.20 7.33
C GLY A 544 12.10 -49.84 6.98
N ALA A 545 13.43 -49.77 7.00
CA ALA A 545 14.19 -48.57 6.66
C ALA A 545 14.40 -48.49 5.13
N SER A 546 14.09 -47.34 4.55
CA SER A 546 14.52 -46.96 3.20
C SER A 546 15.78 -46.10 3.30
N GLY A 547 16.85 -46.50 2.62
CA GLY A 547 18.11 -45.76 2.54
C GLY A 547 18.37 -45.22 1.14
N VAL A 548 19.30 -44.28 1.02
CA VAL A 548 19.79 -43.74 -0.26
C VAL A 548 21.25 -44.13 -0.39
N ARG A 549 21.63 -44.74 -1.52
CA ARG A 549 23.03 -45.10 -1.82
C ARG A 549 23.42 -44.60 -3.21
N ARG A 550 24.65 -44.09 -3.35
CA ARG A 550 25.26 -43.80 -4.65
C ARG A 550 25.71 -45.08 -5.35
N VAL A 551 25.38 -45.23 -6.63
CA VAL A 551 25.85 -46.33 -7.48
C VAL A 551 26.87 -45.80 -8.50
N SER A 552 27.91 -46.59 -8.78
CA SER A 552 28.94 -46.30 -9.78
C SER A 552 29.24 -47.53 -10.64
N ASP A 553 29.87 -47.30 -11.79
CA ASP A 553 30.45 -48.37 -12.63
C ASP A 553 29.48 -49.55 -12.89
N ASP A 554 29.86 -50.77 -12.51
CA ASP A 554 29.03 -51.97 -12.70
C ASP A 554 27.73 -51.97 -11.90
N ASP A 555 27.69 -51.33 -10.72
CA ASP A 555 26.46 -51.18 -9.94
C ASP A 555 25.46 -50.27 -10.67
N ARG A 556 25.97 -49.24 -11.35
CA ARG A 556 25.16 -48.34 -12.16
C ARG A 556 24.58 -49.07 -13.37
N VAL A 557 25.38 -49.90 -14.05
CA VAL A 557 24.90 -50.76 -15.15
C VAL A 557 23.83 -51.74 -14.66
N ALA A 558 24.03 -52.37 -13.50
CA ALA A 558 23.06 -53.29 -12.91
C ALA A 558 21.73 -52.60 -12.57
N GLU A 559 21.78 -51.38 -12.02
CA GLU A 559 20.56 -50.60 -11.73
C GLU A 559 19.83 -50.19 -13.01
N LEU A 560 20.55 -49.72 -14.03
CA LEU A 560 19.94 -49.40 -15.34
C LEU A 560 19.32 -50.64 -15.99
N ALA A 561 19.99 -51.79 -15.92
CA ALA A 561 19.46 -53.07 -16.41
C ALA A 561 18.19 -53.49 -15.63
N ARG A 562 18.18 -53.29 -14.31
CA ARG A 562 17.00 -53.52 -13.47
C ARG A 562 15.84 -52.61 -13.87
N MET A 563 16.10 -51.33 -14.14
CA MET A 563 15.08 -50.38 -14.59
C MET A 563 14.53 -50.73 -15.99
N LEU A 564 15.37 -51.27 -16.88
CA LEU A 564 14.98 -51.66 -18.24
C LEU A 564 14.14 -52.95 -18.27
N ALA A 565 14.58 -54.00 -17.56
CA ALA A 565 14.07 -55.36 -17.74
C ALA A 565 13.52 -56.01 -16.45
N GLY A 566 13.58 -55.32 -15.31
CA GLY A 566 13.23 -55.88 -13.99
C GLY A 566 14.23 -56.92 -13.46
N LEU A 567 15.28 -57.24 -14.23
CA LEU A 567 16.27 -58.28 -13.93
C LEU A 567 17.69 -57.69 -14.08
N GLY A 568 18.25 -57.18 -12.98
CA GLY A 568 19.57 -56.52 -12.96
C GLY A 568 20.76 -57.43 -13.31
N GLU A 569 20.57 -58.75 -13.20
CA GLU A 569 21.60 -59.77 -13.46
C GLU A 569 21.52 -60.37 -14.87
N SER A 570 20.58 -59.95 -15.72
CA SER A 570 20.48 -60.50 -17.08
C SER A 570 21.60 -59.95 -17.99
N ASP A 571 22.33 -60.83 -18.66
CA ASP A 571 23.42 -60.43 -19.57
C ASP A 571 22.94 -59.51 -20.70
N SER A 572 21.76 -59.79 -21.26
CA SER A 572 21.14 -58.97 -22.29
C SER A 572 20.70 -57.60 -21.78
N GLY A 573 20.15 -57.52 -20.55
CA GLY A 573 19.78 -56.27 -19.91
C GLY A 573 21.00 -55.40 -19.59
N ARG A 574 22.09 -56.01 -19.11
CA ARG A 574 23.37 -55.31 -18.85
C ARG A 574 24.00 -54.80 -20.14
N ALA A 575 23.94 -55.57 -21.23
CA ALA A 575 24.43 -55.12 -22.53
C ALA A 575 23.69 -53.86 -23.01
N HIS A 576 22.36 -53.87 -22.96
CA HIS A 576 21.55 -52.71 -23.35
C HIS A 576 21.75 -51.50 -22.43
N ALA A 577 21.93 -51.73 -21.12
CA ALA A 577 22.26 -50.68 -20.16
C ALA A 577 23.61 -50.01 -20.45
N ARG A 578 24.64 -50.79 -20.85
CA ARG A 578 25.94 -50.24 -21.26
C ARG A 578 25.83 -49.41 -22.53
N GLU A 579 25.14 -49.90 -23.56
CA GLU A 579 24.92 -49.12 -24.80
C GLU A 579 24.26 -47.77 -24.51
N LEU A 580 23.25 -47.76 -23.62
CA LEU A 580 22.55 -46.56 -23.22
C LEU A 580 23.46 -45.58 -22.45
N LEU A 581 24.28 -46.09 -21.54
CA LEU A 581 25.24 -45.30 -20.77
C LEU A 581 26.32 -44.72 -21.68
N ASP A 582 26.88 -45.53 -22.59
CA ASP A 582 27.90 -45.12 -23.54
C ASP A 582 27.37 -44.05 -24.50
N ALA A 583 26.14 -44.21 -25.00
CA ALA A 583 25.48 -43.22 -25.83
C ALA A 583 25.26 -41.89 -25.08
N ALA A 584 24.85 -41.96 -23.81
CA ALA A 584 24.67 -40.76 -22.98
C ALA A 584 26.00 -40.03 -22.72
N GLN A 585 27.07 -40.78 -22.45
CA GLN A 585 28.42 -40.23 -22.27
C GLN A 585 28.99 -39.63 -23.57
N ALA A 586 28.75 -40.25 -24.72
CA ALA A 586 29.17 -39.72 -26.01
C ALA A 586 28.43 -38.41 -26.38
N ASP A 587 27.19 -38.24 -25.91
CA ASP A 587 26.41 -37.01 -26.08
C ASP A 587 26.88 -35.84 -25.17
N GLN A 588 27.68 -36.11 -24.13
CA GLN A 588 28.09 -35.12 -23.13
C GLN A 588 29.21 -34.14 -23.58
N ILE A 589 29.60 -34.12 -24.88
CA ILE A 589 30.63 -33.21 -25.45
C ILE A 589 30.34 -31.71 -25.20
#